data_AF-A0A6V7JLJ8-F1
#
_entry.id   AF-A0A6V7JLJ8-F1
#
_cell.length_a   1.000
_cell.length_b   1.000
_cell.length_c   1.000
_cell.angle_alpha   90.00
_cell.angle_beta   90.00
_cell.angle_gamma   90.00
#
_symmetry.space_group_name_H-M   'P 1'
#
loop_
_entity.id
_entity.type
_entity.pdbx_description
1 polymer ?
#
loop_
_entity_poly.entity_id
_entity_poly.type
_entity_poly.pdbx_seq_one_letter_code
_entity_poly.pdbx_strand_id
1 'polypeptide(L)'
;DDSVFNMKRPDDLPAFLDQENRLDAVEVLQQRILARKATLDSQMSVLNSIGDLEAWLHKSNPDCMSNIKVREGFDFYASVATDGSYRKGVNQKDYLLDGIPDEDKKRVPDCKKTFPLEFSMYTFDHLSGMKNRKNLTQHQEKGLIKHLPPGTDLRKFGHQISHGLMRNSTSWLHLNLAAIYWRVKGDAYNALECARRAIVTAP
;
A
#
# COMPACT_ATOMS: atom_id res chain seq x y z
N ASP A 1 -40.13 -24.31 -7.68
CA ASP A 1 -39.51 -23.98 -8.98
C ASP A 1 -38.00 -24.21 -9.10
N ASP A 2 -37.31 -24.70 -8.05
CA ASP A 2 -35.88 -25.06 -8.13
C ASP A 2 -35.67 -26.53 -8.56
N SER A 3 -36.20 -26.89 -9.74
CA SER A 3 -35.82 -28.16 -10.38
C SER A 3 -34.58 -27.93 -11.25
N VAL A 4 -33.60 -28.82 -11.17
CA VAL A 4 -32.38 -28.77 -12.00
C VAL A 4 -32.68 -28.97 -13.50
N PHE A 5 -33.90 -29.45 -13.80
CA PHE A 5 -34.43 -29.63 -15.16
C PHE A 5 -35.27 -28.44 -15.65
N ASN A 6 -35.34 -27.35 -14.90
CA ASN A 6 -36.16 -26.20 -15.29
C ASN A 6 -35.58 -25.52 -16.55
N MET A 7 -36.38 -25.46 -17.63
CA MET A 7 -35.97 -24.89 -18.90
C MET A 7 -36.44 -23.45 -19.07
N LYS A 8 -35.54 -22.56 -19.49
CA LYS A 8 -35.89 -21.17 -19.85
C LYS A 8 -36.76 -21.08 -21.11
N ARG A 9 -36.65 -22.07 -22.01
CA ARG A 9 -37.41 -22.17 -23.26
C ARG A 9 -38.02 -23.57 -23.37
N PRO A 10 -39.30 -23.74 -23.01
CA PRO A 10 -39.98 -25.04 -23.01
C PRO A 10 -40.11 -25.69 -24.40
N ASP A 11 -39.97 -24.89 -25.45
CA ASP A 11 -40.13 -25.25 -26.86
C ASP A 11 -38.84 -25.78 -27.53
N ASP A 12 -37.70 -25.69 -26.86
CA ASP A 12 -36.39 -26.08 -27.38
C ASP A 12 -36.13 -27.59 -27.16
N LEU A 13 -36.68 -28.42 -28.05
CA LEU A 13 -36.58 -29.89 -27.97
C LEU A 13 -35.13 -30.41 -27.93
N PRO A 14 -34.17 -29.91 -28.73
CA PRO A 14 -32.77 -30.32 -28.60
C PRO A 14 -32.18 -30.02 -27.21
N ALA A 15 -32.51 -28.87 -26.62
CA ALA A 15 -32.06 -28.52 -25.27
C ALA A 15 -32.69 -29.43 -24.20
N PHE A 16 -33.94 -29.87 -24.39
CA PHE A 16 -34.62 -30.83 -23.53
C PHE A 16 -33.94 -32.21 -23.57
N LEU A 17 -33.62 -32.70 -24.77
CA LEU A 17 -32.97 -34.01 -24.95
C LEU A 17 -31.52 -34.04 -24.42
N ASP A 18 -30.86 -32.88 -24.35
CA ASP A 18 -29.48 -32.75 -23.85
C ASP A 18 -29.39 -32.49 -22.34
N GLN A 19 -30.52 -32.38 -21.62
CA GLN A 19 -30.52 -32.05 -20.19
C GLN A 19 -29.76 -33.07 -19.34
N GLU A 20 -29.94 -34.35 -19.64
CA GLU A 20 -29.27 -35.44 -18.93
C GLU A 20 -27.75 -35.37 -19.11
N ASN A 21 -27.27 -35.23 -20.35
CA ASN A 21 -25.84 -35.07 -20.65
C ASN A 21 -25.22 -33.86 -19.94
N ARG A 22 -25.97 -32.75 -19.82
CA ARG A 22 -25.51 -31.55 -19.10
C ARG A 22 -25.39 -31.78 -17.61
N LEU A 23 -26.33 -32.51 -17.02
CA LEU A 23 -26.26 -32.87 -15.60
C LEU A 23 -25.07 -33.78 -15.33
N ASP A 24 -24.87 -34.80 -16.16
CA ASP A 24 -23.71 -35.69 -16.06
C ASP A 24 -22.40 -34.89 -16.17
N ALA A 25 -22.33 -33.94 -17.12
CA ALA A 25 -21.16 -33.08 -17.28
C ALA A 25 -20.92 -32.18 -16.06
N VAL A 26 -21.98 -31.63 -15.46
CA VAL A 26 -21.91 -30.80 -14.25
C VAL A 26 -21.46 -31.63 -13.04
N GLU A 27 -21.99 -32.84 -12.88
CA GLU A 27 -21.60 -33.74 -11.79
C GLU A 27 -20.13 -34.14 -11.91
N VAL A 28 -19.67 -34.51 -13.10
CA VAL A 28 -18.25 -34.79 -13.37
C VAL A 28 -17.38 -33.56 -13.07
N LEU A 29 -17.83 -32.36 -13.44
CA LEU A 29 -17.11 -31.12 -13.15
C LEU A 29 -17.05 -30.85 -11.64
N GLN A 30 -18.14 -31.05 -10.93
CA GLN A 30 -18.23 -30.87 -9.48
C GLN A 30 -17.28 -31.83 -8.76
N GLN A 31 -17.25 -33.11 -9.16
CA GLN A 31 -16.31 -34.09 -8.61
C GLN A 31 -14.86 -33.68 -8.83
N ARG A 32 -14.52 -33.18 -10.03
CA ARG A 32 -13.18 -32.65 -10.31
C ARG A 32 -12.83 -31.43 -9.45
N ILE A 33 -13.77 -30.51 -9.24
CA ILE A 33 -13.58 -29.32 -8.40
C ILE A 33 -13.34 -29.74 -6.95
N LEU A 34 -14.14 -30.67 -6.41
CA LEU A 34 -13.99 -31.16 -5.04
C LEU A 34 -12.65 -31.87 -4.83
N ALA A 35 -12.24 -32.73 -5.77
CA ALA A 35 -10.94 -33.40 -5.71
C ALA A 35 -9.78 -32.40 -5.75
N ARG A 36 -9.87 -31.37 -6.60
CA ARG A 36 -8.83 -30.33 -6.69
C ARG A 36 -8.79 -29.43 -5.46
N LYS A 37 -9.95 -29.11 -4.89
CA LYS A 37 -10.06 -28.38 -3.63
C LYS A 37 -9.39 -29.15 -2.50
N ALA A 38 -9.66 -30.45 -2.33
CA ALA A 38 -9.02 -31.27 -1.31
C ALA A 38 -7.49 -31.27 -1.44
N THR A 39 -6.98 -31.28 -2.68
CA THR A 39 -5.54 -31.18 -2.95
C THR A 39 -4.98 -29.83 -2.48
N LEU A 40 -5.64 -28.72 -2.84
CA LEU A 40 -5.23 -27.38 -2.44
C LEU A 40 -5.30 -27.19 -0.92
N ASP A 41 -6.37 -27.66 -0.28
CA ASP A 41 -6.56 -27.57 1.16
C ASP A 41 -5.46 -28.34 1.92
N SER A 42 -5.03 -29.51 1.41
CA SER A 42 -3.91 -30.25 2.01
C SER A 42 -2.57 -29.53 1.87
N GLN A 43 -2.28 -28.95 0.69
CA GLN A 43 -1.07 -28.13 0.48
C GLN A 43 -1.07 -26.87 1.36
N MET A 44 -2.23 -26.21 1.47
CA MET A 44 -2.40 -25.02 2.31
C MET A 44 -2.26 -25.36 3.79
N SER A 45 -2.76 -26.51 4.24
CA SER A 45 -2.57 -26.99 5.62
C SER A 45 -1.10 -27.18 5.97
N VAL A 46 -0.30 -27.73 5.04
CA VAL A 46 1.16 -27.87 5.24
C VAL A 46 1.81 -26.50 5.37
N LEU A 47 1.50 -25.56 4.47
CA LEU A 47 2.04 -24.19 4.55
C LEU A 47 1.67 -23.49 5.86
N ASN A 48 0.42 -23.62 6.30
CA ASN A 48 -0.07 -23.01 7.54
C ASN A 48 0.51 -23.66 8.80
N SER A 49 0.94 -24.93 8.72
CA SER A 49 1.62 -25.62 9.83
C SER A 49 3.06 -25.15 10.03
N ILE A 50 3.65 -24.50 9.03
CA ILE A 50 4.99 -23.96 9.12
C ILE A 50 4.88 -22.59 9.81
N GLY A 51 5.32 -22.53 11.08
CA GLY A 51 5.23 -21.30 11.87
C GLY A 51 6.07 -20.15 11.30
N ASP A 52 7.27 -20.46 10.78
CA ASP A 52 8.12 -19.51 10.07
C ASP A 52 8.50 -20.08 8.71
N LEU A 53 7.69 -19.73 7.71
CA LEU A 53 7.87 -20.17 6.33
C LEU A 53 9.20 -19.70 5.75
N GLU A 54 9.65 -18.50 6.12
CA GLU A 54 10.92 -17.94 5.65
C GLU A 54 12.09 -18.78 6.19
N ALA A 55 12.10 -19.06 7.50
CA ALA A 55 13.13 -19.90 8.10
C ALA A 55 13.16 -21.32 7.53
N TRP A 56 11.99 -21.92 7.25
CA TRP A 56 11.91 -23.24 6.63
C TRP A 56 12.46 -23.22 5.19
N LEU A 57 12.06 -22.25 4.38
CA LEU A 57 12.56 -22.09 3.00
C LEU A 57 14.09 -21.89 2.98
N HIS A 58 14.62 -21.10 3.91
CA HIS A 58 16.06 -20.90 4.07
C HIS A 58 16.85 -22.17 4.38
N LYS A 59 16.22 -23.14 5.06
CA LYS A 59 16.84 -24.40 5.45
C LYS A 59 16.63 -25.53 4.45
N SER A 60 15.50 -25.52 3.74
CA SER A 60 15.03 -26.65 2.93
C SER A 60 15.19 -26.43 1.43
N ASN A 61 15.20 -25.18 0.96
CA ASN A 61 15.23 -24.89 -0.47
C ASN A 61 16.68 -24.62 -0.96
N PRO A 62 17.22 -25.42 -1.92
CA PRO A 62 18.58 -25.25 -2.45
C PRO A 62 18.87 -23.88 -3.06
N ASP A 63 17.87 -23.26 -3.70
CA ASP A 63 18.00 -21.94 -4.31
C ASP A 63 18.07 -20.85 -3.23
N CYS A 64 17.34 -21.04 -2.12
CA CYS A 64 17.42 -20.15 -0.98
C CYS A 64 18.75 -20.29 -0.23
N MET A 65 19.32 -21.50 -0.14
CA MET A 65 20.62 -21.77 0.49
C MET A 65 21.80 -21.21 -0.33
N SER A 66 21.74 -21.29 -1.65
CA SER A 66 22.81 -20.83 -2.55
C SER A 66 22.86 -19.32 -2.73
N ASN A 67 21.71 -18.63 -2.66
CA ASN A 67 21.60 -17.18 -2.87
C ASN A 67 21.69 -16.34 -1.57
N ILE A 68 21.94 -16.94 -0.40
CA ILE A 68 22.08 -16.21 0.88
C ILE A 68 23.16 -15.12 0.79
N LYS A 69 24.27 -15.41 0.11
CA LYS A 69 25.38 -14.46 -0.04
C LYS A 69 25.05 -13.22 -0.88
N VAL A 70 24.00 -13.24 -1.70
CA VAL A 70 23.58 -12.10 -2.52
C VAL A 70 22.76 -11.09 -1.71
N ARG A 71 22.25 -11.46 -0.52
CA ARG A 71 21.30 -10.64 0.27
C ARG A 71 21.94 -9.65 1.25
N GLU A 72 23.20 -9.82 1.67
CA GLU A 72 23.78 -8.96 2.72
C GLU A 72 23.98 -7.49 2.30
N GLY A 73 23.97 -7.20 0.99
CA GLY A 73 24.06 -5.84 0.45
C GLY A 73 22.73 -5.24 -0.03
N PHE A 74 21.64 -6.01 -0.05
CA PHE A 74 20.36 -5.58 -0.61
C PHE A 74 19.32 -5.41 0.51
N ASP A 75 19.12 -4.17 0.93
CA ASP A 75 18.06 -3.83 1.87
C ASP A 75 16.70 -3.90 1.17
N PHE A 76 16.01 -5.03 1.32
CA PHE A 76 14.63 -5.21 0.82
C PHE A 76 13.64 -4.24 1.48
N TYR A 77 14.02 -3.65 2.61
CA TYR A 77 13.25 -2.64 3.33
C TYR A 77 13.80 -1.23 3.11
N ALA A 78 14.64 -1.04 2.08
CA ALA A 78 15.18 0.26 1.74
C ALA A 78 14.03 1.25 1.58
N SER A 79 14.04 2.28 2.42
CA SER A 79 13.07 3.35 2.40
C SER A 79 13.11 4.08 1.06
N VAL A 80 12.16 3.78 0.17
CA VAL A 80 12.04 4.47 -1.11
C VAL A 80 11.19 5.72 -0.92
N ALA A 81 11.80 6.87 -1.17
CA ALA A 81 11.11 8.14 -1.25
C ALA A 81 11.82 9.06 -2.23
N THR A 82 11.10 10.07 -2.70
CA THR A 82 11.69 11.22 -3.37
C THR A 82 11.07 12.48 -2.79
N ASP A 83 11.91 13.48 -2.55
CA ASP A 83 11.51 14.84 -2.22
C ASP A 83 10.80 15.53 -3.41
N GLY A 84 11.04 15.07 -4.65
CA GLY A 84 10.52 15.64 -5.89
C GLY A 84 11.52 16.55 -6.61
N SER A 85 12.71 16.79 -6.04
CA SER A 85 13.66 17.85 -6.46
C SER A 85 14.18 17.70 -7.88
N TYR A 86 14.15 16.48 -8.41
CA TYR A 86 14.54 16.19 -9.79
C TYR A 86 13.49 16.59 -10.84
N ARG A 87 12.24 16.91 -10.45
CA ARG A 87 11.16 17.15 -11.41
C ARG A 87 11.35 18.49 -12.12
N LYS A 88 11.18 18.48 -13.44
CA LYS A 88 11.22 19.70 -14.28
C LYS A 88 10.18 20.71 -13.80
N GLY A 89 10.60 21.95 -13.58
CA GLY A 89 9.73 23.03 -13.10
C GLY A 89 9.64 23.16 -11.59
N VAL A 90 10.28 22.26 -10.81
CA VAL A 90 10.43 22.44 -9.37
C VAL A 90 11.82 22.97 -9.07
N ASN A 91 11.90 24.16 -8.49
CA ASN A 91 13.13 24.84 -8.15
C ASN A 91 13.40 24.73 -6.66
N GLN A 92 14.65 24.97 -6.24
CA GLN A 92 15.06 24.93 -4.84
C GLN A 92 14.18 25.82 -3.92
N LYS A 93 13.66 26.93 -4.44
CA LYS A 93 12.74 27.85 -3.71
C LYS A 93 11.37 27.24 -3.40
N ASP A 94 10.97 26.22 -4.14
CA ASP A 94 9.72 25.50 -3.90
C ASP A 94 9.88 24.50 -2.73
N TYR A 95 11.12 24.10 -2.42
CA TYR A 95 11.52 23.26 -1.29
C TYR A 95 11.89 24.07 -0.05
N LEU A 96 12.72 25.11 -0.24
CA LEU A 96 13.25 25.92 0.84
C LEU A 96 12.21 26.94 1.28
N LEU A 97 11.71 26.71 2.49
CA LEU A 97 10.89 27.66 3.18
C LEU A 97 11.76 28.63 3.97
N ASP A 98 12.35 29.56 3.23
CA ASP A 98 13.10 30.69 3.77
C ASP A 98 12.18 31.68 4.50
N GLY A 99 12.73 32.37 5.50
CA GLY A 99 12.00 33.39 6.27
C GLY A 99 10.91 32.82 7.18
N ILE A 100 11.03 31.57 7.63
CA ILE A 100 10.16 31.02 8.67
C ILE A 100 10.62 31.53 10.04
N PRO A 101 9.71 32.14 10.83
CA PRO A 101 10.04 32.58 12.18
C PRO A 101 10.54 31.43 13.04
N ASP A 102 11.60 31.68 13.81
CA ASP A 102 12.10 30.69 14.76
C ASP A 102 11.22 30.71 16.03
N GLU A 103 10.03 30.11 15.97
CA GLU A 103 9.11 30.04 17.12
C GLU A 103 9.69 29.12 18.22
N ASP A 104 9.54 29.48 19.50
CA ASP A 104 9.96 28.66 20.65
C ASP A 104 9.36 27.24 20.60
N LYS A 105 8.10 27.15 20.16
CA LYS A 105 7.40 25.88 19.97
C LYS A 105 7.34 25.50 18.49
N LYS A 106 8.21 24.57 18.09
CA LYS A 106 8.20 24.00 16.73
C LYS A 106 6.90 23.28 16.44
N ARG A 107 6.21 23.75 15.39
CA ARG A 107 5.00 23.12 14.84
C ARG A 107 5.34 21.83 14.10
N VAL A 108 4.35 20.97 13.95
CA VAL A 108 4.42 19.74 13.14
C VAL A 108 3.40 19.83 12.00
N PRO A 109 3.64 19.16 10.86
CA PRO A 109 2.72 19.23 9.72
C PRO A 109 1.48 18.37 9.96
N ASP A 110 0.29 18.98 9.95
CA ASP A 110 -1.00 18.29 10.09
C ASP A 110 -1.78 18.38 8.78
N CYS A 111 -1.56 17.41 7.90
CA CYS A 111 -2.15 17.41 6.56
C CYS A 111 -3.68 17.28 6.58
N LYS A 112 -4.28 16.76 7.66
CA LYS A 112 -5.76 16.65 7.74
C LYS A 112 -6.44 18.02 7.73
N LYS A 113 -5.74 19.06 8.21
CA LYS A 113 -6.24 20.44 8.26
C LYS A 113 -6.13 21.19 6.95
N THR A 114 -5.48 20.64 5.92
CA THR A 114 -5.27 21.37 4.66
C THR A 114 -6.54 21.42 3.82
N PHE A 115 -7.17 20.27 3.59
CA PHE A 115 -8.47 20.14 2.94
C PHE A 115 -9.15 18.80 3.32
N PRO A 116 -10.50 18.74 3.27
CA PRO A 116 -11.24 17.53 3.59
C PRO A 116 -10.97 16.44 2.53
N LEU A 117 -10.67 15.23 3.00
CA LEU A 117 -10.46 14.05 2.16
C LEU A 117 -10.91 12.80 2.93
N GLU A 118 -12.21 12.51 2.85
CA GLU A 118 -12.84 11.38 3.55
C GLU A 118 -12.54 10.06 2.85
N PHE A 119 -13.06 9.90 1.62
CA PHE A 119 -12.86 8.73 0.76
C PHE A 119 -12.46 9.19 -0.65
N SER A 120 -11.48 8.52 -1.24
CA SER A 120 -11.11 8.68 -2.64
C SER A 120 -10.60 7.37 -3.24
N MET A 121 -11.17 7.01 -4.39
CA MET A 121 -10.72 5.83 -5.15
C MET A 121 -9.29 6.03 -5.67
N TYR A 122 -8.90 7.27 -5.98
CA TYR A 122 -7.54 7.65 -6.41
C TYR A 122 -6.49 7.50 -5.33
N THR A 123 -6.90 7.47 -4.06
CA THR A 123 -6.00 7.23 -2.93
C THR A 123 -6.13 5.81 -2.37
N PHE A 124 -6.66 4.89 -3.17
CA PHE A 124 -6.78 3.46 -2.89
C PHE A 124 -7.62 3.10 -1.66
N ASP A 125 -8.58 3.94 -1.27
CA ASP A 125 -9.41 3.71 -0.06
C ASP A 125 -10.32 2.48 -0.14
N HIS A 126 -10.47 1.88 -1.32
CA HIS A 126 -11.16 0.61 -1.52
C HIS A 126 -10.37 -0.59 -0.98
N LEU A 127 -9.05 -0.45 -0.80
CA LEU A 127 -8.22 -1.49 -0.19
C LEU A 127 -8.43 -1.51 1.33
N SER A 128 -8.56 -2.70 1.91
CA SER A 128 -8.82 -2.89 3.34
C SER A 128 -7.77 -2.19 4.23
N GLY A 129 -6.49 -2.23 3.82
CA GLY A 129 -5.40 -1.54 4.52
C GLY A 129 -5.58 -0.02 4.56
N MET A 130 -5.99 0.60 3.45
CA MET A 130 -6.20 2.06 3.38
C MET A 130 -7.49 2.48 4.09
N LYS A 131 -8.54 1.65 4.01
CA LYS A 131 -9.78 1.84 4.77
C LYS A 131 -9.49 1.86 6.29
N ASN A 132 -8.68 0.93 6.77
CA ASN A 132 -8.32 0.77 8.19
C ASN A 132 -6.96 1.39 8.55
N ARG A 133 -6.48 2.37 7.77
CA ARG A 133 -5.14 2.97 7.90
C ARG A 133 -4.77 3.51 9.28
N LYS A 134 -5.75 3.84 10.12
CA LYS A 134 -5.54 4.25 11.52
C LYS A 134 -4.89 3.16 12.37
N ASN A 135 -5.06 1.90 11.98
CA ASN A 135 -4.53 0.73 12.70
C ASN A 135 -3.17 0.28 12.15
N LEU A 136 -2.65 0.94 11.10
CA LEU A 136 -1.35 0.61 10.55
C LEU A 136 -0.24 1.14 11.45
N THR A 137 0.80 0.35 11.59
CA THR A 137 2.01 0.69 12.33
C THR A 137 3.20 0.72 11.38
N GLN A 138 4.16 1.59 11.66
CA GLN A 138 5.36 1.71 10.84
C GLN A 138 6.58 1.92 11.74
N HIS A 139 7.72 1.31 11.37
CA HIS A 139 9.00 1.60 12.00
C HIS A 139 9.61 2.90 11.46
N GLN A 140 10.43 3.55 12.27
CA GLN A 140 11.10 4.79 11.88
C GLN A 140 12.06 4.56 10.70
N GLU A 141 11.80 5.23 9.59
CA GLU A 141 12.62 5.16 8.37
C GLU A 141 13.74 6.22 8.43
N LYS A 142 14.70 6.05 9.35
CA LYS A 142 15.79 7.04 9.58
C LYS A 142 16.63 7.34 8.33
N GLY A 143 16.75 6.38 7.41
CA GLY A 143 17.46 6.58 6.14
C GLY A 143 16.86 7.66 5.24
N LEU A 144 15.60 8.04 5.47
CA LEU A 144 14.94 9.14 4.73
C LEU A 144 15.41 10.53 5.15
N ILE A 145 16.21 10.65 6.22
CA ILE A 145 16.82 11.93 6.65
C ILE A 145 17.67 12.55 5.53
N LYS A 146 18.18 11.75 4.58
CA LYS A 146 18.90 12.23 3.39
C LYS A 146 18.11 13.20 2.51
N HIS A 147 16.79 13.23 2.62
CA HIS A 147 15.90 14.15 1.89
C HIS A 147 15.70 15.49 2.59
N LEU A 148 16.27 15.68 3.79
CA LEU A 148 16.24 16.96 4.47
C LEU A 148 17.26 17.92 3.83
N PRO A 149 16.96 19.22 3.75
CA PRO A 149 17.95 20.20 3.36
C PRO A 149 19.20 20.12 4.26
N PRO A 150 20.42 20.30 3.72
CA PRO A 150 21.65 20.25 4.49
C PRO A 150 21.59 21.14 5.74
N GLY A 151 22.06 20.64 6.89
CA GLY A 151 22.09 21.39 8.14
C GLY A 151 20.73 21.59 8.83
N THR A 152 19.68 20.87 8.41
CA THR A 152 18.34 20.96 9.00
C THR A 152 18.04 19.76 9.90
N ASP A 153 17.73 20.00 11.18
CA ASP A 153 17.17 18.97 12.09
C ASP A 153 15.73 18.63 11.70
N LEU A 154 15.29 17.39 11.97
CA LEU A 154 13.95 16.90 11.69
C LEU A 154 12.86 17.80 12.28
N ARG A 155 13.06 18.36 13.49
CA ARG A 155 12.10 19.28 14.11
C ARG A 155 11.98 20.59 13.33
N LYS A 156 13.11 21.15 12.89
CA LYS A 156 13.13 22.35 12.04
C LYS A 156 12.47 22.08 10.71
N PHE A 157 12.75 20.92 10.10
CA PHE A 157 12.13 20.48 8.85
C PHE A 157 10.60 20.36 8.97
N GLY A 158 10.10 19.68 10.01
CA GLY A 158 8.66 19.57 10.27
C GLY A 158 7.98 20.92 10.50
N HIS A 159 8.64 21.83 11.22
CA HIS A 159 8.15 23.19 11.42
C HIS A 159 8.08 23.96 10.10
N GLN A 160 9.12 23.83 9.28
CA GLN A 160 9.15 24.44 7.96
C GLN A 160 7.96 23.96 7.13
N ILE A 161 7.82 22.65 6.93
CA ILE A 161 6.72 22.07 6.14
C ILE A 161 5.35 22.53 6.65
N SER A 162 5.15 22.59 7.97
CA SER A 162 3.91 23.06 8.58
C SER A 162 3.54 24.48 8.10
N HIS A 163 4.50 25.41 8.08
CA HIS A 163 4.29 26.76 7.55
C HIS A 163 4.09 26.78 6.02
N GLY A 164 4.79 25.92 5.27
CA GLY A 164 4.57 25.76 3.84
C GLY A 164 3.13 25.38 3.51
N LEU A 165 2.59 24.41 4.26
CA LEU A 165 1.19 23.99 4.16
C LEU A 165 0.20 25.08 4.62
N MET A 166 0.58 25.94 5.56
CA MET A 166 -0.25 27.09 5.94
C MET A 166 -0.30 28.15 4.84
N ARG A 167 0.79 28.35 4.09
CA ARG A 167 0.84 29.28 2.95
C ARG A 167 0.11 28.72 1.73
N ASN A 168 0.27 27.42 1.46
CA ASN A 168 -0.38 26.73 0.36
C ASN A 168 -0.81 25.32 0.81
N SER A 169 -2.08 25.20 1.20
CA SER A 169 -2.67 23.96 1.72
C SER A 169 -2.77 22.85 0.66
N THR A 170 -2.75 23.20 -0.63
CA THR A 170 -2.85 22.28 -1.76
C THR A 170 -1.50 22.02 -2.43
N SER A 171 -0.39 22.39 -1.82
CA SER A 171 0.93 22.12 -2.40
C SER A 171 1.27 20.63 -2.28
N TRP A 172 1.18 19.90 -3.40
CA TRP A 172 1.54 18.49 -3.48
C TRP A 172 2.95 18.21 -2.96
N LEU A 173 3.87 19.15 -3.21
CA LEU A 173 5.26 19.05 -2.80
C LEU A 173 5.40 19.07 -1.27
N HIS A 174 4.79 20.05 -0.60
CA HIS A 174 4.80 20.14 0.85
C HIS A 174 4.07 18.97 1.51
N LEU A 175 2.98 18.49 0.90
CA LEU A 175 2.26 17.31 1.36
C LEU A 175 3.12 16.04 1.24
N ASN A 176 3.88 15.90 0.15
CA ASN A 176 4.84 14.80 -0.03
C ASN A 176 5.99 14.88 0.99
N LEU A 177 6.58 16.06 1.21
CA LEU A 177 7.61 16.26 2.22
C LEU A 177 7.09 15.99 3.65
N ALA A 178 5.84 16.36 3.94
CA ALA A 178 5.17 16.04 5.20
C ALA A 178 5.01 14.52 5.39
N ALA A 179 4.69 13.79 4.32
CA ALA A 179 4.62 12.33 4.37
C ALA A 179 6.00 11.72 4.71
N ILE A 180 7.07 12.21 4.08
CA ILE A 180 8.45 11.79 4.39
C ILE A 180 8.80 12.09 5.86
N TYR A 181 8.46 13.29 6.36
CA TYR A 181 8.67 13.66 7.77
C TYR A 181 8.02 12.65 8.74
N TRP A 182 6.77 12.27 8.48
CA TRP A 182 6.06 11.31 9.34
C TRP A 182 6.61 9.89 9.21
N ARG A 183 7.10 9.49 8.03
CA ARG A 183 7.81 8.21 7.82
C ARG A 183 9.11 8.13 8.62
N VAL A 184 9.89 9.22 8.65
CA VAL A 184 11.09 9.31 9.52
C VAL A 184 10.70 9.19 10.99
N LYS A 185 9.58 9.80 11.40
CA LYS A 185 9.03 9.70 12.78
C LYS A 185 8.43 8.33 13.11
N GLY A 186 8.08 7.51 12.11
CA GLY A 186 7.41 6.23 12.30
C GLY A 186 5.89 6.35 12.54
N ASP A 187 5.27 7.46 12.15
CA ASP A 187 3.82 7.64 12.27
C ASP A 187 3.12 7.29 10.95
N ALA A 188 2.69 6.05 10.84
CA ALA A 188 2.05 5.52 9.63
C ALA A 188 0.79 6.32 9.25
N TYR A 189 -0.04 6.65 10.25
CA TYR A 189 -1.33 7.28 10.00
C TYR A 189 -1.15 8.70 9.43
N ASN A 190 -0.34 9.53 10.07
CA ASN A 190 -0.09 10.88 9.58
C ASN A 190 0.71 10.88 8.27
N ALA A 191 1.63 9.92 8.06
CA ALA A 191 2.32 9.74 6.79
C ALA A 191 1.32 9.48 5.65
N LEU A 192 0.36 8.57 5.84
CA LEU A 192 -0.66 8.26 4.85
C LEU A 192 -1.62 9.44 4.62
N GLU A 193 -2.06 10.14 5.65
CA GLU A 193 -2.94 11.31 5.49
C GLU A 193 -2.29 12.43 4.67
N CYS A 194 -0.97 12.61 4.79
CA CYS A 194 -0.20 13.53 3.95
C CYS A 194 -0.01 12.99 2.52
N ALA A 195 0.41 11.73 2.36
CA ALA A 195 0.65 11.12 1.05
C ALA A 195 -0.63 11.09 0.19
N ARG A 196 -1.78 10.76 0.78
CA ARG A 196 -3.07 10.78 0.11
C ARG A 196 -3.39 12.14 -0.49
N ARG A 197 -3.18 13.21 0.29
CA ARG A 197 -3.43 14.58 -0.15
C ARG A 197 -2.42 15.04 -1.20
N ALA A 198 -1.18 14.59 -1.09
CA ALA A 198 -0.16 14.83 -2.11
C ALA A 198 -0.58 14.23 -3.47
N ILE A 199 -1.09 12.99 -3.48
CA ILE A 199 -1.57 12.33 -4.70
C ILE A 199 -2.72 13.11 -5.34
N VAL A 200 -3.70 13.56 -4.54
CA VAL A 200 -4.86 14.31 -5.05
C VAL A 200 -4.48 15.66 -5.66
N THR A 201 -3.41 16.28 -5.17
CA THR A 201 -2.97 17.62 -5.59
C THR A 201 -1.82 17.60 -6.59
N ALA A 202 -1.30 16.42 -6.90
CA ALA A 202 -0.21 16.27 -7.85
C ALA A 202 -0.69 16.60 -9.28
N PRO A 203 0.14 17.29 -10.08
CA PRO A 203 -0.15 17.63 -11.48
C PRO A 203 -0.03 16.43 -12.43
#